data_AF-A0A2G6PXA8-F1
#
_entry.id   AF-A0A2G6PXA8-F1
#
_cell.length_a   1.000
_cell.length_b   1.000
_cell.length_c   1.000
_cell.angle_alpha   90.00
_cell.angle_beta   90.00
_cell.angle_gamma   90.00
#
_symmetry.space_group_name_H-M   'P 1'
#
loop_
_entity.id
_entity.type
_entity.pdbx_description
1 polymer ?
#
loop_
_entity_poly.entity_id
_entity_poly.type
_entity_poly.pdbx_seq_one_letter_code
_entity_poly.pdbx_strand_id
1 'polypeptide(L)'
;MKEQKKFEQFFFDVETRYRLFNMAAHFKKPLFLCTPTLAEMAQREGRKYLLLDRDQRFRALKGYRYFDLFKPHFIEEPFDAIFCDPPFSNISIPFFYKAIQTINGFQMTENVFICYISSNQKALLDTFSDYHLVRYPESLRYQSVKRQTQEKIFLFGPGQFLKYDAKKNSRGEG
;
A
#
# COMPACT_ATOMS: atom_id res chain seq x y z
N MET A 1 -17.27 4.42 -30.08
CA MET A 1 -15.93 4.35 -29.45
C MET A 1 -16.13 4.42 -27.95
N LYS A 2 -15.94 3.31 -27.23
CA LYS A 2 -16.24 3.22 -25.78
C LYS A 2 -15.14 3.96 -25.01
N GLU A 3 -15.54 5.00 -24.28
CA GLU A 3 -14.70 5.77 -23.37
C GLU A 3 -13.82 4.84 -22.53
N GLN A 4 -12.52 5.12 -22.50
CA GLN A 4 -11.63 4.62 -21.47
C GLN A 4 -12.25 5.01 -20.12
N LYS A 5 -12.90 4.06 -19.44
CA LYS A 5 -13.15 4.16 -18.00
C LYS A 5 -11.77 4.36 -17.37
N LYS A 6 -11.41 5.63 -17.21
CA LYS A 6 -10.13 6.13 -16.74
C LYS A 6 -9.74 5.30 -15.53
N PHE A 7 -8.53 4.78 -15.54
CA PHE A 7 -7.89 4.13 -14.40
C PHE A 7 -8.21 4.96 -13.14
N GLU A 8 -9.20 4.52 -12.35
CA GLU A 8 -9.63 5.20 -11.13
C GLU A 8 -8.57 4.94 -10.06
N GLN A 9 -7.42 5.59 -10.24
CA GLN A 9 -6.40 5.65 -9.23
C GLN A 9 -6.81 6.74 -8.25
N PHE A 10 -7.18 6.32 -7.04
CA PHE A 10 -7.44 7.24 -5.94
C PHE A 10 -6.12 7.58 -5.28
N PHE A 11 -5.82 8.87 -5.15
CA PHE A 11 -4.61 9.32 -4.48
C PHE A 11 -4.91 9.64 -3.02
N PHE A 12 -3.99 9.26 -2.14
CA PHE A 12 -4.02 9.67 -0.74
C PHE A 12 -4.06 11.20 -0.61
N ASP A 13 -4.74 11.68 0.43
CA ASP A 13 -4.59 13.07 0.84
C ASP A 13 -3.18 13.32 1.40
N VAL A 14 -2.85 14.58 1.64
CA VAL A 14 -1.51 14.97 2.08
C VAL A 14 -1.15 14.31 3.41
N GLU A 15 -2.07 14.29 4.38
CA GLU A 15 -1.83 13.75 5.73
C GLU A 15 -1.59 12.25 5.71
N THR A 16 -2.46 11.49 5.06
CA THR A 16 -2.35 10.02 4.90
C THR A 16 -1.07 9.67 4.17
N ARG A 17 -0.75 10.40 3.10
CA ARG A 17 0.47 10.15 2.34
C ARG A 17 1.72 10.36 3.19
N TYR A 18 1.80 11.43 3.98
CA TYR A 18 2.92 11.65 4.91
C TYR A 18 3.00 10.57 6.00
N ARG A 19 1.86 10.19 6.57
CA ARG A 19 1.78 9.15 7.60
C ARG A 19 2.32 7.81 7.09
N LEU A 20 1.82 7.35 5.95
CA LEU A 20 2.30 6.12 5.30
C LEU A 20 3.75 6.23 4.86
N PHE A 21 4.19 7.37 4.33
CA PHE A 21 5.58 7.56 3.92
C PHE A 21 6.55 7.54 5.11
N ASN A 22 6.21 8.16 6.23
CA ASN A 22 7.03 8.11 7.44
C ASN A 22 7.17 6.67 7.96
N MET A 23 6.11 5.88 7.88
CA MET A 23 6.17 4.45 8.18
C MET A 23 7.09 3.71 7.20
N ALA A 24 6.93 3.95 5.90
CA ALA A 24 7.77 3.36 4.86
C ALA A 24 9.25 3.76 4.99
N ALA A 25 9.54 4.92 5.57
CA ALA A 25 10.91 5.42 5.76
C ALA A 25 11.74 4.58 6.74
N HIS A 26 11.12 3.72 7.57
CA HIS A 26 11.84 2.79 8.44
C HIS A 26 12.49 1.62 7.68
N PHE A 27 12.08 1.41 6.43
CA PHE A 27 12.59 0.35 5.58
C PHE A 27 13.69 0.88 4.65
N LYS A 28 14.67 0.03 4.35
CA LYS A 28 15.83 0.32 3.50
C LYS A 28 15.44 0.42 2.03
N LYS A 29 14.52 -0.42 1.57
CA LYS A 29 14.01 -0.45 0.18
C LYS A 29 12.58 -1.00 0.17
N PRO A 30 11.57 -0.20 0.59
CA PRO A 30 10.18 -0.61 0.53
C PRO A 30 9.71 -0.79 -0.92
N LEU A 31 8.82 -1.75 -1.12
CA LEU A 31 8.07 -1.96 -2.34
C LEU A 31 6.70 -1.29 -2.22
N PHE A 32 6.39 -0.43 -3.18
CA PHE A 32 5.12 0.27 -3.33
C PHE A 32 4.31 -0.43 -4.42
N LEU A 33 3.24 -1.12 -4.04
CA LEU A 33 2.34 -1.83 -4.95
C LEU A 33 1.06 -1.03 -5.15
N CYS A 34 0.86 -0.52 -6.37
CA CYS A 34 -0.27 0.37 -6.71
C CYS A 34 -0.32 1.68 -5.89
N THR A 35 0.79 2.09 -5.26
CA THR A 35 0.89 3.32 -4.44
C THR A 35 1.92 4.30 -5.01
N PRO A 36 1.75 4.84 -6.23
CA PRO A 36 2.79 5.64 -6.89
C PRO A 36 3.10 6.95 -6.15
N THR A 37 2.15 7.51 -5.40
CA THR A 37 2.39 8.74 -4.63
C THR A 37 3.43 8.56 -3.51
N LEU A 38 3.57 7.34 -2.95
CA LEU A 38 4.63 7.05 -1.99
C LEU A 38 5.99 6.91 -2.68
N ALA A 39 6.00 6.35 -3.89
CA ALA A 39 7.19 6.25 -4.72
C ALA A 39 7.70 7.63 -5.18
N GLU A 40 6.80 8.55 -5.54
CA GLU A 40 7.14 9.93 -5.84
C GLU A 40 7.81 10.62 -4.65
N MET A 41 7.28 10.43 -3.43
CA MET A 41 7.91 10.96 -2.21
C MET A 41 9.29 10.33 -1.98
N ALA A 42 9.42 9.00 -2.10
CA ALA A 42 10.70 8.32 -1.95
C ALA A 42 11.76 8.82 -2.95
N GLN A 43 11.37 9.07 -4.20
CA GLN A 43 12.26 9.63 -5.21
C GLN A 43 12.69 11.06 -4.87
N ARG A 44 11.77 11.92 -4.41
CA ARG A 44 12.08 13.30 -4.00
C ARG A 44 13.05 13.33 -2.81
N GLU A 45 12.88 12.42 -1.86
CA GLU A 45 13.75 12.26 -0.69
C GLU A 45 15.05 11.47 -0.99
N GLY A 46 15.30 11.08 -2.24
CA GLY A 46 16.50 10.33 -2.64
C GLY A 46 16.60 8.92 -2.03
N ARG A 47 15.49 8.35 -1.56
CA ARG A 47 15.45 7.02 -0.92
C ARG A 47 15.38 5.91 -1.96
N LYS A 48 15.87 4.72 -1.58
CA LYS A 48 15.67 3.50 -2.38
C LYS A 48 14.23 3.01 -2.21
N TYR A 49 13.61 2.58 -3.31
CA TYR A 49 12.27 2.01 -3.32
C TYR A 49 12.09 1.16 -4.57
N LEU A 50 11.02 0.36 -4.60
CA LEU A 50 10.45 -0.20 -5.82
C LEU A 50 9.02 0.29 -5.97
N LEU A 51 8.59 0.56 -7.19
CA LEU A 51 7.20 0.82 -7.52
C LEU A 51 6.75 -0.24 -8.52
N LEU A 52 5.76 -1.03 -8.13
CA LEU A 52 5.04 -1.93 -9.01
C LEU A 52 3.69 -1.31 -9.36
N ASP A 53 3.55 -0.85 -10.60
CA ASP A 53 2.29 -0.27 -11.08
C ASP A 53 2.09 -0.54 -12.58
N ARG A 54 0.84 -0.75 -12.99
CA ARG A 54 0.45 -0.91 -14.39
C ARG A 54 0.46 0.42 -15.15
N ASP A 55 0.41 1.53 -14.42
CA ASP A 55 0.34 2.88 -14.99
C ASP A 55 1.73 3.38 -15.43
N GLN A 56 1.94 3.41 -16.74
CA GLN A 56 3.20 3.82 -17.34
C GLN A 56 3.46 5.33 -17.24
N ARG A 57 2.52 6.15 -16.75
CA ARG A 57 2.77 7.57 -16.46
C ARG A 57 3.89 7.75 -15.44
N PHE A 58 4.10 6.76 -14.57
CA PHE A 58 5.17 6.75 -13.57
C PHE A 58 6.49 6.16 -14.05
N ARG A 59 6.64 5.84 -15.34
CA ARG A 59 7.86 5.22 -15.91
C ARG A 59 9.15 6.04 -15.72
N ALA A 60 9.03 7.34 -15.46
CA ALA A 60 10.16 8.22 -15.18
C ALA A 60 10.69 8.09 -13.73
N LEU A 61 9.96 7.39 -12.85
CA LEU A 61 10.43 7.06 -11.50
C LEU A 61 11.49 5.96 -11.57
N LYS A 62 12.66 6.19 -10.95
CA LYS A 62 13.81 5.27 -11.03
C LYS A 62 13.48 3.86 -10.53
N GLY A 63 12.63 3.76 -9.50
CA GLY A 63 12.19 2.49 -8.93
C GLY A 63 10.99 1.86 -9.64
N TYR A 64 10.45 2.46 -10.71
CA TYR A 64 9.28 1.94 -11.42
C TYR A 64 9.59 0.63 -12.17
N ARG A 65 8.71 -0.34 -12.01
CA ARG A 65 8.60 -1.53 -12.84
C ARG A 65 7.14 -1.68 -13.24
N TYR A 66 6.94 -1.94 -14.53
CA TYR A 66 5.61 -2.29 -15.01
C TYR A 66 5.16 -3.59 -14.35
N PHE A 67 4.00 -3.55 -13.70
CA PHE A 67 3.45 -4.72 -13.03
C PHE A 67 1.93 -4.75 -13.19
N ASP A 68 1.41 -5.83 -13.75
CA ASP A 68 -0.03 -6.09 -13.80
C ASP A 68 -0.40 -6.99 -12.63
N LEU A 69 -1.12 -6.44 -11.65
CA LEU A 69 -1.57 -7.19 -10.47
C LEU A 69 -2.44 -8.40 -10.84
N PHE A 70 -3.12 -8.38 -12.00
CA PHE A 70 -3.91 -9.51 -12.50
C PHE A 70 -3.06 -10.62 -13.14
N LYS A 71 -1.77 -10.36 -13.35
CA LYS A 71 -0.78 -11.32 -13.89
C LYS A 71 0.49 -11.24 -13.03
N PRO A 72 0.38 -11.62 -11.74
CA PRO A 72 1.50 -11.49 -10.82
C PRO A 72 2.66 -12.37 -11.28
N HIS A 73 3.86 -11.84 -11.14
CA HIS A 73 5.11 -12.55 -11.40
C HIS A 73 6.12 -12.21 -10.31
N PHE A 74 7.14 -13.04 -10.20
CA PHE A 74 8.20 -12.88 -9.23
C PHE A 74 9.02 -11.62 -9.50
N ILE A 75 9.38 -10.91 -8.43
CA ILE A 75 10.26 -9.75 -8.49
C ILE A 75 11.62 -10.13 -7.90
N GLU A 76 12.61 -10.26 -8.79
CA GLU A 76 13.98 -10.64 -8.41
C GLU A 76 14.67 -9.60 -7.53
N GLU A 77 14.30 -8.32 -7.67
CA GLU A 77 14.90 -7.25 -6.91
C GLU A 77 14.53 -7.32 -5.42
N PRO A 78 15.49 -7.26 -4.49
CA PRO A 78 15.19 -7.36 -3.07
C PRO A 78 14.45 -6.11 -2.57
N PHE A 79 13.58 -6.34 -1.59
CA PHE A 79 12.83 -5.35 -0.81
C PHE A 79 12.61 -5.86 0.62
N ASP A 80 12.34 -4.97 1.57
CA ASP A 80 12.22 -5.31 3.01
C ASP A 80 10.85 -4.97 3.63
N ALA A 81 9.95 -4.39 2.85
CA ALA A 81 8.52 -4.24 3.16
C ALA A 81 7.70 -4.07 1.88
N ILE A 82 6.40 -4.32 1.98
CA ILE A 82 5.42 -4.09 0.91
C ILE A 82 4.32 -3.17 1.44
N PHE A 83 4.04 -2.07 0.74
CA PHE A 83 2.90 -1.18 0.98
C PHE A 83 1.96 -1.26 -0.22
N CYS A 84 0.70 -1.59 0.03
CA CYS A 84 -0.28 -1.90 -1.01
C CYS A 84 -1.53 -1.03 -0.89
N ASP A 85 -1.99 -0.51 -2.03
CA ASP A 85 -3.31 0.12 -2.18
C ASP A 85 -3.96 -0.32 -3.51
N PRO A 86 -4.27 -1.63 -3.65
CA PRO A 86 -4.77 -2.14 -4.92
C PRO A 86 -6.24 -1.74 -5.14
N PRO A 87 -6.72 -1.76 -6.39
CA PRO A 87 -8.12 -1.49 -6.72
C PRO A 87 -9.01 -2.70 -6.35
N PHE A 88 -9.40 -2.80 -5.08
CA PHE A 88 -10.11 -3.97 -4.52
C PHE A 88 -11.49 -4.26 -5.10
N SER A 89 -12.11 -3.33 -5.83
CA SER A 89 -13.40 -3.58 -6.49
C SER A 89 -13.33 -4.70 -7.53
N ASN A 90 -12.13 -5.01 -8.05
CA ASN A 90 -11.94 -5.94 -9.17
C ASN A 90 -11.05 -7.15 -8.81
N ILE A 91 -10.54 -7.26 -7.58
CA ILE A 91 -9.61 -8.32 -7.18
C ILE A 91 -10.10 -9.00 -5.90
N SER A 92 -10.19 -10.32 -5.92
CA SER A 92 -10.57 -11.10 -4.73
C SER A 92 -9.41 -11.17 -3.73
N ILE A 93 -9.71 -11.23 -2.44
CA ILE A 93 -8.69 -11.34 -1.39
C ILE A 93 -7.79 -12.57 -1.57
N PRO A 94 -8.31 -13.79 -1.88
CA PRO A 94 -7.45 -14.95 -2.11
C PRO A 94 -6.51 -14.79 -3.30
N PHE A 95 -6.97 -14.14 -4.37
CA PHE A 95 -6.10 -13.84 -5.51
C PHE A 95 -5.03 -12.81 -5.14
N PHE A 96 -5.41 -11.76 -4.39
CA PHE A 96 -4.46 -10.76 -3.93
C PHE A 96 -3.38 -11.35 -3.01
N TYR A 97 -3.75 -12.23 -2.07
CA TYR A 97 -2.80 -12.98 -1.25
C TYR A 97 -1.80 -13.77 -2.10
N LYS A 98 -2.28 -14.52 -3.09
CA LYS A 98 -1.41 -15.24 -4.03
C LYS A 98 -0.49 -14.30 -4.83
N ALA A 99 -0.98 -13.11 -5.20
CA ALA A 99 -0.17 -12.11 -5.88
C ALA A 99 0.98 -11.61 -4.99
N ILE A 100 0.72 -11.32 -3.72
CA ILE A 100 1.76 -10.94 -2.74
C ILE A 100 2.78 -12.06 -2.56
N GLN A 101 2.34 -13.31 -2.41
CA GLN A 101 3.25 -14.46 -2.33
C GLN A 101 4.11 -14.58 -3.60
N THR A 102 3.51 -14.42 -4.78
CA THR A 102 4.21 -14.53 -6.06
C THR A 102 5.28 -13.45 -6.21
N ILE A 103 4.97 -12.20 -5.86
CA ILE A 103 5.92 -11.07 -5.89
C ILE A 103 7.19 -11.40 -5.09
N ASN A 104 7.03 -12.03 -3.93
CA ASN A 104 8.14 -12.40 -3.05
C ASN A 104 8.69 -13.83 -3.30
N GLY A 105 8.35 -14.45 -4.44
CA GLY A 105 8.87 -15.78 -4.79
C GLY A 105 8.44 -16.87 -3.81
N PHE A 106 7.25 -16.72 -3.23
CA PHE A 106 6.69 -17.55 -2.16
C PHE A 106 7.48 -17.54 -0.84
N GLN A 107 8.44 -16.64 -0.70
CA GLN A 107 9.06 -16.35 0.59
C GLN A 107 8.13 -15.50 1.45
N MET A 108 8.23 -15.61 2.77
CA MET A 108 7.54 -14.70 3.67
C MET A 108 8.30 -13.40 3.86
N THR A 109 7.57 -12.29 3.75
CA THR A 109 8.03 -10.98 4.21
C THR A 109 7.17 -10.60 5.41
N GLU A 110 7.81 -10.30 6.53
CA GLU A 110 7.10 -9.98 7.78
C GLU A 110 6.42 -8.61 7.73
N ASN A 111 6.76 -7.77 6.74
CA ASN A 111 6.35 -6.37 6.69
C ASN A 111 5.43 -6.10 5.49
N VAL A 112 4.18 -6.57 5.58
CA VAL A 112 3.13 -6.26 4.58
C VAL A 112 2.12 -5.30 5.16
N PHE A 113 1.90 -4.19 4.45
CA PHE A 113 0.95 -3.15 4.78
C PHE A 113 -0.09 -3.04 3.66
N ILE A 114 -1.37 -3.14 4.01
CA ILE A 114 -2.49 -3.21 3.06
C ILE A 114 -3.51 -2.15 3.45
N CYS A 115 -3.75 -1.20 2.55
CA CYS A 115 -4.90 -0.30 2.66
C CYS A 115 -6.14 -1.11 2.30
N TYR A 116 -7.18 -1.20 3.14
CA TYR A 116 -8.37 -1.99 2.81
C TYR A 116 -9.63 -1.48 3.49
N ILE A 117 -10.80 -1.85 2.93
CA ILE A 117 -12.10 -1.50 3.50
C ILE A 117 -12.44 -2.40 4.70
N SER A 118 -12.83 -1.80 5.82
CA SER A 118 -13.12 -2.46 7.09
C SER A 118 -14.33 -3.38 7.02
N SER A 119 -15.29 -3.12 6.13
CA SER A 119 -16.48 -3.94 5.98
C SER A 119 -16.16 -5.39 5.58
N ASN A 120 -15.01 -5.64 4.97
CA ASN A 120 -14.54 -6.98 4.60
C ASN A 120 -13.25 -7.39 5.33
N GLN A 121 -12.93 -6.74 6.46
CA GLN A 121 -11.67 -6.99 7.17
C GLN A 121 -11.52 -8.43 7.65
N LYS A 122 -12.61 -9.11 8.04
CA LYS A 122 -12.53 -10.49 8.53
C LYS A 122 -11.95 -11.41 7.46
N ALA A 123 -12.44 -11.30 6.23
CA ALA A 123 -11.93 -12.09 5.11
C ALA A 123 -10.46 -11.75 4.80
N LEU A 124 -10.05 -10.48 4.94
CA LEU A 124 -8.66 -10.08 4.79
C LEU A 124 -7.78 -10.75 5.85
N LEU A 125 -8.15 -10.62 7.12
CA LEU A 125 -7.39 -11.16 8.26
C LEU A 125 -7.32 -12.68 8.23
N ASP A 126 -8.42 -13.37 7.88
CA ASP A 126 -8.45 -14.83 7.77
C ASP A 126 -7.50 -15.30 6.64
N THR A 127 -7.54 -14.64 5.48
CA THR A 127 -6.71 -15.01 4.32
C THR A 127 -5.23 -14.68 4.54
N PHE A 128 -4.93 -13.57 5.22
CA PHE A 128 -3.58 -13.12 5.53
C PHE A 128 -3.15 -13.49 6.96
N SER A 129 -3.70 -14.58 7.51
CA SER A 129 -3.46 -14.97 8.91
C SER A 129 -1.98 -15.20 9.24
N ASP A 130 -1.21 -15.74 8.29
CA ASP A 130 0.25 -15.95 8.40
C ASP A 130 1.05 -14.65 8.56
N TYR A 131 0.48 -13.50 8.14
CA TYR A 131 1.12 -12.19 8.27
C TYR A 131 0.80 -11.48 9.60
N HIS A 132 -0.07 -12.07 10.43
CA HIS A 132 -0.47 -11.51 11.73
C HIS A 132 -0.89 -10.03 11.66
N LEU A 133 -1.63 -9.66 10.61
CA LEU A 133 -2.04 -8.29 10.38
C LEU A 133 -2.96 -7.78 11.49
N VAL A 134 -2.76 -6.53 11.89
CA VAL A 134 -3.68 -5.78 12.75
C VAL A 134 -4.17 -4.54 12.03
N ARG A 135 -5.40 -4.11 12.34
CA ARG A 135 -5.96 -2.85 11.84
C ARG A 135 -5.38 -1.68 12.61
N TYR A 136 -4.87 -0.69 11.89
CA TYR A 136 -4.42 0.58 12.45
C TYR A 136 -5.63 1.45 12.79
N PRO A 137 -5.58 2.24 13.88
CA PRO A 137 -6.76 2.90 14.43
C PRO A 137 -7.31 3.99 13.51
N GLU A 138 -6.44 4.71 12.80
CA GLU A 138 -6.82 5.86 11.97
C GLU A 138 -7.18 5.45 10.55
N SER A 139 -8.34 5.91 10.08
CA SER A 139 -8.78 5.73 8.69
C SER A 139 -7.86 6.44 7.69
N LEU A 140 -7.74 5.88 6.50
CA LEU A 140 -6.99 6.44 5.38
C LEU A 140 -7.87 7.42 4.60
N ARG A 141 -7.30 8.57 4.26
CA ARG A 141 -7.98 9.62 3.52
C ARG A 141 -7.42 9.77 2.11
N TYR A 142 -8.30 10.12 1.18
CA TYR A 142 -8.06 10.20 -0.25
C TYR A 142 -8.67 11.49 -0.81
N GLN A 143 -8.07 12.01 -1.87
CA GLN A 143 -8.47 13.31 -2.46
C GLN A 143 -9.86 13.26 -3.10
N SER A 144 -10.19 12.17 -3.78
CA SER A 144 -11.38 12.05 -4.64
C SER A 144 -12.38 10.98 -4.22
N VAL A 145 -12.17 10.31 -3.09
CA VAL A 145 -13.10 9.32 -2.53
C VAL A 145 -14.14 10.02 -1.65
N LYS A 146 -15.39 9.55 -1.61
CA LYS A 146 -16.40 10.13 -0.70
C LYS A 146 -16.01 9.91 0.77
N ARG A 147 -16.22 10.91 1.63
CA ARG A 147 -15.87 10.86 3.06
C ARG A 147 -16.38 9.59 3.78
N GLN A 148 -17.66 9.23 3.58
CA GLN A 148 -18.27 8.03 4.18
C GLN A 148 -17.57 6.72 3.77
N THR A 149 -16.94 6.69 2.60
CA THR A 149 -16.13 5.56 2.14
C THR A 149 -14.75 5.60 2.80
N GLN A 150 -14.10 6.76 2.86
CA GLN A 150 -12.78 6.94 3.47
C GLN A 150 -12.76 6.53 4.96
N GLU A 151 -13.82 6.86 5.71
CA GLU A 151 -14.00 6.48 7.13
C GLU A 151 -14.02 4.95 7.35
N LYS A 152 -14.15 4.18 6.27
CA LYS A 152 -14.14 2.72 6.27
C LYS A 152 -12.83 2.14 5.73
N ILE A 153 -11.89 2.94 5.23
CA ILE A 153 -10.62 2.44 4.70
C ILE A 153 -9.56 2.59 5.78
N PHE A 154 -8.82 1.51 6.07
CA PHE A 154 -7.80 1.47 7.10
C PHE A 154 -6.53 0.82 6.58
N LEU A 155 -5.41 1.08 7.26
CA LEU A 155 -4.20 0.30 7.07
C LEU A 155 -4.26 -0.98 7.91
N PHE A 156 -3.87 -2.10 7.31
CA PHE A 156 -3.65 -3.38 7.96
C PHE A 156 -2.18 -3.74 7.83
N GLY A 157 -1.50 -4.07 8.92
CA GLY A 157 -0.06 -4.33 8.91
C GLY A 157 0.44 -4.95 10.22
N PRO A 158 1.75 -5.15 10.38
CA PRO A 158 2.31 -5.73 11.60
C PRO A 158 2.09 -4.82 12.80
N GLY A 159 1.70 -5.39 13.95
CA GLY A 159 1.34 -4.62 15.15
C GLY A 159 2.51 -3.85 15.77
N GLN A 160 3.75 -4.28 15.52
CA GLN A 160 4.95 -3.62 16.04
C GLN A 160 5.12 -2.16 15.55
N PHE A 161 4.48 -1.79 14.44
CA PHE A 161 4.55 -0.42 13.91
C PHE A 161 3.36 0.49 14.31
N LEU A 162 2.41 0.00 15.13
CA LEU A 162 1.27 0.81 15.62
C LEU A 162 1.70 2.08 16.36
N LYS A 163 2.82 2.02 17.10
CA LYS A 163 3.34 3.17 17.86
C LYS A 163 3.81 4.33 16.97
N TYR A 164 4.12 4.05 15.70
CA TYR A 164 4.51 5.10 14.74
C TYR A 164 3.31 5.87 14.21
N ASP A 165 2.11 5.28 14.27
CA ASP A 165 0.84 5.95 13.97
C ASP A 165 0.45 6.90 15.11
N ALA A 166 0.61 6.46 16.37
CA ALA A 166 0.19 7.22 17.54
C ALA A 166 1.06 8.44 17.90
N LYS A 167 2.31 8.53 17.41
CA LYS A 167 3.31 9.50 17.87
C LYS A 167 3.09 10.96 17.41
N LYS A 168 2.00 11.28 16.71
CA LYS A 168 1.64 12.67 16.38
C LYS A 168 0.59 13.32 17.28
N ASN A 169 -0.09 12.56 18.15
CA ASN A 169 -1.01 13.15 19.12
C ASN A 169 -0.34 13.68 20.41
N SER A 170 1.00 13.63 20.51
CA SER A 170 1.73 14.08 21.69
C SER A 170 2.78 15.16 21.41
N ARG A 171 2.73 15.84 20.26
CA ARG A 171 3.59 17.02 19.95
C ARG A 171 2.75 18.21 19.48
N GLY A 172 1.62 18.41 20.13
CA GLY A 172 0.69 19.50 19.90
C GLY A 172 0.31 20.28 21.16
N GLU A 173 1.10 20.20 22.23
CA GLU A 173 1.09 21.13 23.36
C GLU A 173 2.52 21.26 23.89
N GLY A 174 3.05 22.49 23.91
CA GLY A 174 4.43 22.82 24.30
C GLY A 174 4.94 24.03 23.56
#